data_AF-A0A7D9J7T8-F1
#
_entry.id   AF-A0A7D9J7T8-F1
#
_cell.length_a   1.000
_cell.length_b   1.000
_cell.length_c   1.000
_cell.angle_alpha   90.00
_cell.angle_beta   90.00
_cell.angle_gamma   90.00
#
_symmetry.space_group_name_H-M   'P 1'
#
loop_
_entity.id
_entity.type
_entity.pdbx_description
1 polymer ?
#
loop_
_entity_poly.entity_id
_entity_poly.type
_entity_poly.pdbx_seq_one_letter_code
_entity_poly.pdbx_strand_id
1 'polypeptide(L)'
;PQSDDNEEYPGDISHFDAFELLSEDDVRKLVVDSHKKSCYLDPVPTDFLVKCLDVLLHAVTKIINISLETGYFPRDWKEAIILPILRKSGLESAFGNIRPISTLAYIS
;
A
#
# COMPACT_ATOMS: atom_id res chain seq x y z
N PRO A 1 -49.65 -26.70 -10.15
CA PRO A 1 -49.19 -25.42 -10.76
C PRO A 1 -48.03 -24.88 -9.94
N GLN A 2 -46.83 -25.07 -10.47
CA GLN A 2 -45.55 -24.69 -9.89
C GLN A 2 -45.50 -23.20 -9.56
N SER A 3 -45.02 -22.89 -8.37
CA SER A 3 -44.35 -21.62 -8.06
C SER A 3 -42.87 -21.92 -7.94
N ASP A 4 -42.23 -22.07 -9.10
CA ASP A 4 -40.78 -21.92 -9.26
C ASP A 4 -40.50 -20.42 -9.26
N ASP A 5 -39.59 -19.98 -8.38
CA ASP A 5 -38.69 -18.83 -8.55
C ASP A 5 -37.71 -18.80 -7.35
N ASN A 6 -36.99 -19.92 -7.15
CA ASN A 6 -35.70 -19.88 -6.47
C ASN A 6 -34.65 -19.69 -7.56
N GLU A 7 -34.42 -18.43 -7.94
CA GLU A 7 -33.33 -18.05 -8.83
C GLU A 7 -32.02 -18.18 -8.04
N GLU A 8 -31.49 -19.41 -8.00
CA GLU A 8 -30.17 -19.71 -7.45
C GLU A 8 -29.12 -19.11 -8.39
N TYR A 9 -28.65 -17.91 -8.05
CA TYR A 9 -27.54 -17.26 -8.75
C TYR A 9 -26.31 -18.18 -8.69
N PRO A 10 -25.79 -18.70 -9.82
CA PRO A 10 -24.53 -19.41 -9.83
C PRO A 10 -23.41 -18.35 -9.82
N GLY A 11 -23.33 -17.61 -8.72
CA GLY A 11 -22.16 -16.81 -8.42
C GLY A 11 -21.10 -17.77 -7.93
N ASP A 12 -20.08 -18.02 -8.74
CA ASP A 12 -18.84 -18.63 -8.28
C ASP A 12 -18.26 -17.70 -7.20
N ILE A 13 -18.58 -17.98 -5.94
CA ILE A 13 -18.05 -17.24 -4.80
C ILE A 13 -16.61 -17.71 -4.67
N SER A 14 -15.67 -16.97 -5.26
CA SER A 14 -14.25 -17.20 -5.05
C SER A 14 -13.97 -17.09 -3.54
N HIS A 15 -13.79 -18.24 -2.89
CA HIS A 15 -13.49 -18.33 -1.47
C HIS A 15 -12.06 -17.86 -1.24
N PHE A 16 -11.88 -16.89 -0.34
CA PHE A 16 -10.57 -16.40 0.05
C PHE A 16 -10.22 -17.00 1.42
N ASP A 17 -9.29 -17.94 1.43
CA ASP A 17 -8.83 -18.62 2.64
C ASP A 17 -7.62 -17.91 3.28
N ALA A 18 -6.65 -17.49 2.46
CA ALA A 18 -5.39 -16.92 2.92
C ALA A 18 -4.70 -16.10 1.82
N PHE A 19 -3.77 -15.24 2.22
CA PHE A 19 -2.86 -14.56 1.31
C PHE A 19 -1.76 -15.52 0.83
N GLU A 20 -1.40 -15.43 -0.45
CA GLU A 20 -0.18 -16.03 -0.96
C GLU A 20 1.03 -15.20 -0.49
N LEU A 21 2.05 -15.89 0.03
CA LEU A 21 3.29 -15.23 0.44
C LEU A 21 4.13 -14.88 -0.79
N LEU A 22 4.78 -13.73 -0.72
CA LEU A 22 5.59 -13.20 -1.81
C LEU A 22 6.99 -13.80 -1.81
N SER A 23 7.53 -14.07 -3.00
CA SER A 23 8.96 -14.32 -3.17
C SER A 23 9.76 -13.02 -3.13
N GLU A 24 11.08 -13.13 -2.98
CA GLU A 24 11.96 -11.97 -3.06
C GLU A 24 11.91 -11.30 -4.45
N ASP A 25 11.67 -12.07 -5.52
CA ASP A 25 11.52 -11.52 -6.88
C ASP A 25 10.23 -10.71 -7.03
N ASP A 26 9.13 -11.17 -6.42
CA ASP A 26 7.87 -10.43 -6.39
C ASP A 26 8.04 -9.09 -5.67
N VAL A 27 8.69 -9.11 -4.50
CA VAL A 27 8.95 -7.89 -3.71
C VAL A 27 9.90 -6.96 -4.43
N ARG A 28 10.94 -7.48 -5.09
CA ARG A 28 11.84 -6.68 -5.91
C ARG A 28 11.08 -5.97 -7.02
N LYS A 29 10.20 -6.69 -7.73
CA LYS A 29 9.36 -6.13 -8.77
C LYS A 29 8.45 -5.02 -8.22
N LEU A 30 7.81 -5.24 -7.07
CA LEU A 30 6.99 -4.23 -6.40
C LEU A 30 7.78 -2.94 -6.09
N VAL A 31 9.01 -3.08 -5.58
CA VAL A 31 9.88 -1.93 -5.30
C VAL A 31 10.30 -1.22 -6.61
N VAL A 32 10.59 -1.98 -7.67
CA VAL A 32 10.97 -1.41 -8.99
C VAL A 32 9.80 -0.72 -9.68
N ASP A 33 8.57 -1.19 -9.51
CA ASP A 33 7.39 -0.65 -10.20
C ASP A 33 6.70 0.48 -9.40
N SER A 34 6.87 0.52 -8.08
CA SER A 34 6.24 1.53 -7.21
C SER A 34 6.77 2.96 -7.40
N HIS A 35 6.01 3.96 -6.96
CA HIS A 35 6.51 5.34 -6.92
C HIS A 35 7.49 5.54 -5.74
N LYS A 36 8.69 6.07 -6.03
CA LYS A 36 9.75 6.30 -5.04
C LYS A 36 9.53 7.62 -4.30
N LYS A 37 8.39 7.75 -3.63
CA LYS A 37 8.08 8.92 -2.82
C LYS A 37 8.48 8.64 -1.38
N SER A 38 9.34 9.49 -0.83
CA SER A 38 9.67 9.44 0.59
C SER A 38 8.67 10.21 1.44
N CYS A 39 8.41 9.68 2.62
CA CYS A 39 7.62 10.26 3.69
C CYS A 39 8.52 10.60 4.88
N TYR A 40 8.14 11.61 5.66
CA TYR A 40 8.84 11.92 6.91
C TYR A 40 8.70 10.80 7.97
N LEU A 41 7.70 9.93 7.84
CA LEU A 41 7.54 8.74 8.68
C LEU A 41 8.41 7.56 8.23
N ASP A 42 9.15 7.68 7.11
CA ASP A 42 10.03 6.59 6.69
C ASP A 42 11.17 6.40 7.70
N PRO A 43 11.53 5.16 8.05
CA PRO A 43 12.68 4.91 8.91
C PRO A 43 14.00 5.31 8.25
N VAL A 44 14.05 5.28 6.91
CA VAL A 44 15.16 5.73 6.08
C VAL A 44 14.60 6.34 4.79
N PRO A 45 15.28 7.30 4.14
CA PRO A 45 14.83 7.84 2.86
C PRO A 45 14.59 6.72 1.83
N THR A 46 13.50 6.79 1.07
CA THR A 46 13.14 5.77 0.05
C THR A 46 14.29 5.51 -0.92
N ASP A 47 14.97 6.56 -1.38
CA ASP A 47 16.10 6.44 -2.31
C ASP A 47 17.26 5.63 -1.72
N PHE A 48 17.48 5.71 -0.41
CA PHE A 48 18.50 4.91 0.27
C PHE A 48 18.08 3.45 0.32
N LEU A 49 16.82 3.18 0.68
CA LEU A 49 16.28 1.83 0.68
C LEU A 49 16.40 1.17 -0.70
N VAL A 50 16.01 1.88 -1.76
CA VAL A 50 16.08 1.39 -3.14
C VAL A 50 17.53 1.07 -3.56
N LYS A 51 18.49 1.94 -3.19
CA LYS A 51 19.92 1.70 -3.46
C LYS A 51 20.49 0.52 -2.68
N CYS A 52 19.96 0.26 -1.50
CA CYS A 52 20.37 -0.85 -0.64
C CYS A 52 19.44 -2.07 -0.76
N LEU A 53 18.57 -2.11 -1.79
CA LEU A 53 17.54 -3.13 -1.89
C LEU A 53 18.13 -4.53 -1.87
N ASP A 54 19.24 -4.79 -2.55
CA ASP A 54 19.85 -6.12 -2.60
C ASP A 54 20.21 -6.68 -1.21
N VAL A 55 20.58 -5.79 -0.27
CA VAL A 55 20.91 -6.17 1.11
C VAL A 55 19.64 -6.27 1.96
N LEU A 56 18.65 -5.43 1.68
CA LEU A 56 17.42 -5.31 2.47
C LEU A 56 16.28 -6.22 1.98
N LEU A 57 16.39 -6.80 0.79
CA LEU A 57 15.30 -7.49 0.10
C LEU A 57 14.71 -8.61 0.94
N HIS A 58 15.58 -9.43 1.52
CA HIS A 58 15.17 -10.52 2.40
C HIS A 58 14.37 -10.01 3.60
N ALA A 59 14.86 -8.95 4.26
CA ALA A 59 14.21 -8.37 5.43
C ALA A 59 12.84 -7.76 5.08
N VAL A 60 12.77 -6.98 3.99
CA VAL A 60 11.52 -6.37 3.52
C VAL A 60 10.50 -7.46 3.17
N THR A 61 10.91 -8.48 2.42
CA THR A 61 10.06 -9.61 2.05
C THR A 61 9.52 -10.33 3.27
N LYS A 62 10.38 -10.60 4.25
CA LYS A 62 9.98 -11.25 5.50
C LYS A 62 8.97 -10.42 6.28
N ILE A 63 9.15 -9.11 6.39
CA ILE A 63 8.21 -8.25 7.12
C ILE A 63 6.84 -8.26 6.42
N ILE A 64 6.80 -8.12 5.09
CA ILE A 64 5.54 -8.16 4.31
C ILE A 64 4.83 -9.50 4.53
N ASN A 65 5.55 -10.61 4.37
CA ASN A 65 4.96 -11.95 4.50
C ASN A 65 4.47 -12.24 5.91
N ILE A 66 5.18 -11.80 6.96
CA ILE A 66 4.69 -11.91 8.34
C ILE A 66 3.35 -11.15 8.49
N SER A 67 3.24 -9.95 7.93
CA SER A 67 1.99 -9.20 7.97
C SER A 67 0.85 -9.87 7.21
N LEU A 68 1.13 -10.46 6.04
CA LEU A 68 0.13 -11.21 5.26
C LEU A 68 -0.31 -12.49 5.97
N GLU A 69 0.63 -13.24 6.53
CA GLU A 69 0.38 -14.51 7.23
C GLU A 69 -0.41 -14.31 8.53
N THR A 70 -0.04 -13.29 9.31
CA THR A 70 -0.67 -13.01 10.62
C THR A 70 -1.92 -12.13 10.53
N GLY A 71 -2.13 -11.48 9.39
CA GLY A 71 -3.13 -10.41 9.25
C GLY A 71 -2.81 -9.16 10.08
N TYR A 72 -1.59 -9.06 10.65
CA TYR A 72 -1.19 -7.96 11.51
C TYR A 72 -0.30 -6.97 10.78
N PHE A 73 -0.76 -5.73 10.72
CA PHE A 73 0.00 -4.58 10.24
C PHE A 73 0.30 -3.65 11.43
N PRO A 74 1.56 -3.21 11.61
CA PRO A 74 1.92 -2.21 12.61
C PRO A 74 1.01 -0.98 12.56
N ARG A 75 0.81 -0.33 13.71
CA ARG A 75 0.01 0.90 13.77
C ARG A 75 0.60 1.99 12.89
N ASP A 76 1.91 2.17 12.97
CA ASP A 76 2.64 3.23 12.26
C ASP A 76 2.51 3.10 10.73
N TRP A 77 2.29 1.87 10.23
CA TRP A 77 2.04 1.60 8.81
C TRP A 77 0.64 2.03 8.34
N LYS A 78 -0.27 2.30 9.27
CA LYS A 78 -1.64 2.76 9.00
C LYS A 78 -1.77 4.27 9.17
N GLU A 79 -0.68 4.95 9.54
CA GLU A 79 -0.65 6.39 9.77
C GLU A 79 -0.11 7.11 8.55
N ALA A 80 -0.70 8.26 8.23
CA ALA A 80 -0.25 9.08 7.10
C ALA A 80 -0.18 10.55 7.49
N ILE A 81 0.80 11.25 6.92
CA ILE A 81 0.94 12.70 7.07
C ILE A 81 0.06 13.39 6.04
N ILE A 82 -0.83 14.27 6.53
CA ILE A 82 -1.65 15.12 5.66
C ILE A 82 -0.90 16.43 5.36
N LEU A 83 -0.51 16.60 4.09
CA LEU A 83 0.15 17.81 3.61
C LEU A 83 -0.82 18.67 2.80
N PRO A 84 -1.05 19.94 3.18
CA PRO A 84 -1.81 20.87 2.35
C PRO A 84 -0.95 21.32 1.16
N ILE A 85 -1.41 21.10 -0.07
CA ILE A 85 -0.74 21.61 -1.27
C ILE A 85 -1.69 22.44 -2.14
N LEU A 86 -1.14 23.38 -2.92
CA LEU A 86 -1.91 24.14 -3.89
C LEU A 86 -2.41 23.22 -5.02
N ARG A 87 -3.67 23.40 -5.42
CA ARG A 87 -4.26 22.70 -6.58
C ARG A 87 -3.60 23.08 -7.90
N LYS A 88 -3.15 24.34 -8.02
CA LYS A 88 -2.45 24.88 -9.18
C LYS A 88 -1.36 25.85 -8.73
N SER A 89 -0.23 25.82 -9.43
CA SER A 89 0.88 26.76 -9.21
C SER A 89 0.46 28.20 -9.51
N GLY A 90 0.91 29.14 -8.68
CA GLY A 90 0.67 30.58 -8.85
C GLY A 90 -0.67 31.09 -8.31
N LEU A 91 -1.45 30.24 -7.64
CA LEU A 91 -2.63 30.68 -6.86
C LEU A 91 -2.22 31.11 -5.45
N GLU A 92 -3.00 32.04 -4.89
CA GLU A 92 -2.89 32.40 -3.48
C GLU A 92 -3.26 31.22 -2.58
N SER A 93 -2.63 31.16 -1.40
CA SER A 93 -2.84 30.15 -0.36
C SER A 93 -4.17 30.32 0.39
N ALA A 94 -5.27 30.53 -0.33
CA ALA A 94 -6.62 30.53 0.21
C ALA A 94 -7.12 29.09 0.36
N PHE A 95 -7.97 28.83 1.38
CA PHE A 95 -8.46 27.49 1.70
C PHE A 95 -9.10 26.75 0.50
N GLY A 96 -9.84 27.45 -0.37
CA GLY A 96 -10.45 26.85 -1.56
C GLY A 96 -9.47 26.37 -2.64
N ASN A 97 -8.24 26.88 -2.62
CA ASN A 97 -7.19 26.57 -3.59
C ASN A 97 -6.25 25.46 -3.15
N ILE A 98 -6.41 24.96 -1.92
CA ILE A 98 -5.57 23.91 -1.34
C ILE A 98 -6.31 22.57 -1.46
N ARG A 99 -5.55 21.48 -1.59
CA ARG A 99 -6.05 20.11 -1.39
C ARG A 99 -5.15 19.39 -0.40
N PRO A 100 -5.71 18.57 0.50
CA PRO A 100 -4.91 17.68 1.32
C PRO A 100 -4.33 16.56 0.45
N ILE A 101 -3.08 16.19 0.70
CA ILE A 101 -2.47 14.95 0.21
C ILE A 101 -2.07 14.12 1.42
N SER A 102 -2.55 12.87 1.43
CA SER A 102 -2.08 11.87 2.38
C SER A 102 -0.75 11.28 1.89
N THR A 103 0.27 11.31 2.75
CA THR A 103 1.59 10.70 2.47
C THR A 103 1.83 9.60 3.48
N LEU A 104 1.88 8.37 2.98
CA LEU A 104 2.15 7.15 3.74
C LEU A 104 3.65 6.83 3.70
N ALA A 105 4.17 6.18 4.75
CA ALA A 105 5.52 5.62 4.71
C ALA A 105 5.68 4.66 3.52
N TYR A 106 6.88 4.55 2.97
CA TYR A 106 7.14 3.74 1.77
C TYR A 106 7.12 2.24 2.07
N ILE A 107 7.64 1.84 3.23
CA ILE A 107 7.56 0.46 3.74
C ILE A 107 6.45 0.43 4.78
N SER A 108 5.21 0.26 4.30
CA SER A 108 3.98 0.16 5.08
C SER A 108 3.02 -0.84 4.45
#